data_AF-Q38C69-F1
#
_entry.id   AF-Q38C69-F1
#
_cell.length_a   1.000
_cell.length_b   1.000
_cell.length_c   1.000
_cell.angle_alpha   90.00
_cell.angle_beta   90.00
_cell.angle_gamma   90.00
#
_symmetry.space_group_name_H-M   'P 1'
#
loop_
_entity.id
_entity.type
_entity.pdbx_description
1 polymer ?
#
loop_
_entity_poly.entity_id
_entity_poly.type
_entity_poly.pdbx_seq_one_letter_code
_entity_poly.pdbx_strand_id
1 'polypeptide(L)'
;MWRCSTLLHKGSLTALLRDVIRCTQPCGIPLGDVEIKAKEHFLSLSNGEQEEFPLALKKALLEANDAHYIDGAKLYPCNWERVVQSIAVEMPCEGLTEKGLVDRILEFEPRFNMESASLGEPLSEWMARRFPHIILVSRSASTGVPVYRPVRGKLPEEVECIANALQLLGREKLPVYTDFALIAPLLPATVCPTRGNWVAFLERGSVQCHFDLDVDVHIRLSPNSIPSTVCVDGTTVELARVNEVLAANGLSDSTCSLKVFRRAEDPVWSQDDIVLPSFLEPEHAIGAAIASLGARSCMRIYILCGDSAVERYKTGLLDLLRSAETDVRIFTPCNAGFTDGAISSGVDRREKTVGKS
;
A
#
# COMPACT_ATOMS: atom_id res chain seq x y z
N MET A 1 56.23 -7.59 26.19
CA MET A 1 56.81 -6.84 25.05
C MET A 1 56.51 -7.49 23.69
N TRP A 2 56.34 -8.82 23.61
CA TRP A 2 56.12 -9.55 22.35
C TRP A 2 54.81 -9.24 21.61
N ARG A 3 53.72 -8.89 22.32
CA ARG A 3 52.43 -8.55 21.71
C ARG A 3 52.50 -7.33 20.77
N CYS A 4 53.39 -6.36 21.04
CA CYS A 4 53.55 -5.20 20.17
C CYS A 4 54.24 -5.56 18.86
N SER A 5 55.26 -6.43 18.91
CA SER A 5 55.98 -6.88 17.72
C SER A 5 55.02 -7.57 16.75
N THR A 6 54.25 -8.56 17.19
CA THR A 6 53.32 -9.30 16.33
C THR A 6 52.25 -8.41 15.66
N LEU A 7 51.76 -7.37 16.37
CA LEU A 7 50.78 -6.43 15.80
C LEU A 7 51.39 -5.52 14.73
N LEU A 8 52.62 -5.02 14.97
CA LEU A 8 53.35 -4.20 13.99
C LEU A 8 53.62 -4.96 12.68
N HIS A 9 53.99 -6.24 12.78
CA HIS A 9 54.25 -7.08 11.59
C HIS A 9 52.98 -7.34 10.78
N LYS A 10 51.85 -7.56 11.47
CA LYS A 10 50.55 -7.81 10.82
C LYS A 10 50.09 -6.60 10.01
N GLY A 11 50.11 -5.41 10.60
CA GLY A 11 49.73 -4.18 9.89
C GLY A 11 50.62 -3.90 8.68
N SER A 12 51.93 -4.14 8.83
CA SER A 12 52.89 -3.97 7.73
C SER A 12 52.66 -4.96 6.57
N LEU A 13 52.38 -6.23 6.87
CA LEU A 13 52.08 -7.23 5.85
C LEU A 13 50.75 -6.93 5.12
N THR A 14 49.71 -6.54 5.86
CA THR A 14 48.43 -6.12 5.27
C THR A 14 48.61 -4.90 4.36
N ALA A 15 49.44 -3.92 4.75
CA ALA A 15 49.75 -2.76 3.92
C ALA A 15 50.50 -3.15 2.63
N LEU A 16 51.53 -4.00 2.73
CA LEU A 16 52.23 -4.54 1.56
C LEU A 16 51.26 -5.25 0.61
N LEU A 17 50.40 -6.13 1.13
CA LEU A 17 49.43 -6.85 0.30
C LEU A 17 48.50 -5.88 -0.42
N ARG A 18 48.01 -4.83 0.25
CA ARG A 18 47.20 -3.80 -0.41
C ARG A 18 47.95 -3.08 -1.54
N ASP A 19 49.24 -2.82 -1.37
CA ASP A 19 50.05 -2.21 -2.43
C ASP A 19 50.29 -3.17 -3.59
N VAL A 20 50.57 -4.46 -3.31
CA VAL A 20 50.68 -5.50 -4.34
C VAL A 20 49.36 -5.64 -5.10
N ILE A 21 48.23 -5.71 -4.41
CA ILE A 21 46.89 -5.79 -4.99
C ILE A 21 46.61 -4.57 -5.87
N ARG A 22 46.93 -3.36 -5.40
CA ARG A 22 46.72 -2.11 -6.17
C ARG A 22 47.52 -2.08 -7.46
N CYS A 23 48.72 -2.66 -7.47
CA CYS A 23 49.59 -2.76 -8.64
C CYS A 23 49.32 -4.01 -9.49
N THR A 24 48.41 -4.90 -9.07
CA THR A 24 48.10 -6.14 -9.79
C THR A 24 47.21 -5.82 -10.99
N GLN A 25 47.53 -6.46 -12.13
CA GLN A 25 46.71 -6.33 -13.32
C GLN A 25 45.33 -7.00 -13.12
N PRO A 26 44.28 -6.57 -13.84
CA PRO A 26 42.97 -7.19 -13.75
C PRO A 26 42.97 -8.71 -14.01
N CYS A 27 43.92 -9.25 -14.78
CA CYS A 27 44.02 -10.70 -15.03
C CYS A 27 44.38 -11.54 -13.79
N GLY A 28 44.68 -10.90 -12.66
CA GLY A 28 45.05 -11.52 -11.40
C GLY A 28 46.54 -11.83 -11.31
N ILE A 29 46.99 -12.21 -10.11
CA ILE A 29 48.36 -12.61 -9.81
C ILE A 29 48.36 -14.03 -9.21
N PRO A 30 49.27 -14.93 -9.63
CA PRO A 30 49.42 -16.23 -8.98
C PRO A 30 49.67 -16.06 -7.48
N LEU A 31 48.98 -16.86 -6.65
CA LEU A 31 49.10 -16.77 -5.20
C LEU A 31 50.54 -17.08 -4.74
N GLY A 32 51.25 -17.97 -5.44
CA GLY A 32 52.67 -18.26 -5.19
C GLY A 32 53.57 -17.03 -5.37
N ASP A 33 53.27 -16.15 -6.34
CA ASP A 33 54.05 -14.91 -6.53
C ASP A 33 53.78 -13.90 -5.40
N VAL A 34 52.54 -13.86 -4.91
CA VAL A 34 52.17 -13.05 -3.73
C VAL A 34 52.88 -13.59 -2.49
N GLU A 35 52.89 -14.90 -2.29
CA GLU A 35 53.58 -15.59 -1.19
C GLU A 35 55.08 -15.29 -1.19
N ILE A 36 55.76 -15.37 -2.33
CA ILE A 36 57.19 -15.06 -2.45
C ILE A 36 57.46 -13.61 -2.04
N LYS A 37 56.73 -12.65 -2.62
CA LYS A 37 56.90 -11.21 -2.30
C LYS A 37 56.60 -10.91 -0.83
N ALA A 38 55.53 -11.50 -0.29
CA ALA A 38 55.15 -11.36 1.10
C ALA A 38 56.20 -11.97 2.04
N LYS A 39 56.80 -13.11 1.67
CA LYS A 39 57.83 -13.80 2.45
C LYS A 39 59.13 -13.01 2.49
N GLU A 40 59.59 -12.49 1.34
CA GLU A 40 60.78 -11.63 1.26
C GLU A 40 60.64 -10.40 2.16
N HIS A 41 59.48 -9.76 2.13
CA HIS A 41 59.19 -8.61 2.99
C HIS A 41 59.01 -8.98 4.47
N PHE A 42 58.41 -10.12 4.78
CA PHE A 42 58.27 -10.58 6.16
C PHE A 42 59.62 -10.92 6.81
N LEU A 43 60.52 -11.56 6.05
CA LEU A 43 61.87 -11.90 6.50
C LEU A 43 62.78 -10.68 6.63
N SER A 44 62.57 -9.62 5.85
CA SER A 44 63.35 -8.38 5.99
C SER A 44 62.97 -7.57 7.24
N LEU A 45 61.72 -7.72 7.72
CA LEU A 45 61.20 -7.05 8.90
C LEU A 45 61.40 -7.84 10.20
N SER A 46 61.47 -9.16 10.12
CA SER A 46 61.52 -10.04 11.29
C SER A 46 62.78 -10.91 11.31
N ASN A 47 63.48 -10.93 12.45
CA ASN A 47 64.41 -12.03 12.78
C ASN A 47 63.65 -13.33 13.18
N GLY A 48 62.35 -13.40 12.87
CA GLY A 48 61.40 -14.36 13.43
C GLY A 48 61.38 -15.71 12.69
N GLU A 49 60.86 -16.73 13.39
CA GLU A 49 60.78 -18.10 12.93
C GLU A 49 59.91 -18.23 11.66
N GLN A 50 60.44 -18.90 10.63
CA GLN A 50 59.76 -19.09 9.34
C GLN A 50 58.37 -19.75 9.45
N GLU A 51 58.09 -20.45 10.55
CA GLU A 51 56.86 -21.20 10.77
C GLU A 51 55.62 -20.31 10.95
N GLU A 52 55.77 -19.06 11.40
CA GLU A 52 54.62 -18.16 11.59
C GLU A 52 54.13 -17.50 10.29
N PHE A 53 54.94 -17.51 9.22
CA PHE A 53 54.64 -16.77 7.99
C PHE A 53 53.32 -17.20 7.31
N PRO A 54 53.02 -18.50 7.11
CA PRO A 54 51.78 -18.91 6.45
C PRO A 54 50.52 -18.43 7.20
N LEU A 55 50.56 -18.47 8.54
CA LEU A 55 49.49 -17.99 9.39
C LEU A 55 49.35 -16.46 9.34
N ALA A 56 50.48 -15.74 9.32
CA ALA A 56 50.51 -14.29 9.18
C ALA A 56 49.95 -13.84 7.82
N LEU A 57 50.36 -14.50 6.73
CA LEU A 57 49.87 -14.22 5.38
C LEU A 57 48.36 -14.47 5.28
N LYS A 58 47.87 -15.62 5.75
CA LYS A 58 46.43 -15.93 5.74
C LYS A 58 45.61 -14.86 6.48
N LYS A 59 46.10 -14.39 7.63
CA LYS A 59 45.45 -13.32 8.39
C LYS A 59 45.49 -11.98 7.66
N ALA A 60 46.62 -11.65 7.03
CA ALA A 60 46.77 -10.40 6.28
C ALA A 60 45.90 -10.37 5.01
N LEU A 61 45.77 -11.51 4.31
CA LEU A 61 44.83 -11.66 3.19
C LEU A 61 43.38 -11.47 3.66
N LEU A 62 42.98 -12.10 4.76
CA LEU A 62 41.64 -11.88 5.35
C LEU A 62 41.39 -10.41 5.75
N GLU A 63 42.44 -9.69 6.15
CA GLU A 63 42.36 -8.25 6.47
C GLU A 63 42.36 -7.32 5.26
N ALA A 64 42.84 -7.77 4.11
CA ALA A 64 42.84 -7.02 2.86
C ALA A 64 41.72 -7.46 1.87
N ASN A 65 40.84 -8.39 2.27
CA ASN A 65 39.79 -8.98 1.43
C ASN A 65 38.67 -8.01 1.01
N ASP A 66 38.73 -6.74 1.41
CA ASP A 66 37.92 -5.65 0.86
C ASP A 66 38.46 -5.11 -0.48
N ALA A 67 39.68 -5.51 -0.87
CA ALA A 67 40.32 -5.08 -2.11
C ALA A 67 40.62 -6.23 -3.09
N HIS A 68 40.31 -7.47 -2.73
CA HIS A 68 40.58 -8.64 -3.57
C HIS A 68 39.66 -9.81 -3.26
N TYR A 69 39.74 -10.85 -4.08
CA TYR A 69 39.29 -12.19 -3.77
C TYR A 69 40.29 -13.22 -4.34
N ILE A 70 40.24 -14.44 -3.85
CA ILE A 70 41.09 -15.54 -4.34
C ILE A 70 40.20 -16.53 -5.07
N ASP A 71 40.55 -16.90 -6.30
CA ASP A 71 39.87 -17.95 -7.06
C ASP A 71 40.91 -19.00 -7.51
N GLY A 72 40.78 -20.20 -6.97
CA GLY A 72 41.79 -21.26 -7.12
C GLY A 72 43.17 -20.82 -6.63
N ALA A 73 44.14 -20.77 -7.55
CA ALA A 73 45.53 -20.40 -7.26
C ALA A 73 45.88 -18.95 -7.65
N LYS A 74 44.87 -18.09 -7.88
CA LYS A 74 45.06 -16.70 -8.30
C LYS A 74 44.34 -15.73 -7.36
N LEU A 75 44.99 -14.60 -7.10
CA LEU A 75 44.41 -13.45 -6.43
C LEU A 75 43.97 -12.42 -7.48
N TYR A 76 42.74 -11.93 -7.37
CA TYR A 76 42.17 -10.93 -8.27
C TYR A 76 41.93 -9.61 -7.52
N PRO A 77 42.43 -8.47 -8.03
CA PRO A 77 42.09 -7.18 -7.47
C PRO A 77 40.62 -6.85 -7.78
N CYS A 78 39.87 -6.41 -6.78
CA CYS A 78 38.47 -6.02 -6.94
C CYS A 78 38.17 -4.79 -6.09
N ASN A 79 37.54 -3.78 -6.68
CA ASN A 79 37.01 -2.64 -5.92
C ASN A 79 35.64 -3.02 -5.37
N TRP A 80 35.64 -3.83 -4.31
CA TRP A 80 34.42 -4.34 -3.72
C TRP A 80 33.50 -3.23 -3.22
N GLU A 81 34.04 -2.13 -2.70
CA GLU A 81 33.22 -0.99 -2.29
C GLU A 81 32.38 -0.45 -3.45
N ARG A 82 32.99 -0.25 -4.62
CA ARG A 82 32.27 0.18 -5.83
C ARG A 82 31.26 -0.86 -6.29
N VAL A 83 31.63 -2.14 -6.31
CA VAL A 83 30.72 -3.24 -6.71
C VAL A 83 29.50 -3.27 -5.78
N VAL A 84 29.72 -3.23 -4.47
CA VAL A 84 28.66 -3.29 -3.46
C VAL A 84 27.78 -2.04 -3.49
N GLN A 85 28.35 -0.85 -3.75
CA GLN A 85 27.57 0.37 -3.99
C GLN A 85 26.67 0.24 -5.22
N SER A 86 27.18 -0.26 -6.35
CA SER A 86 26.36 -0.46 -7.56
C SER A 86 25.21 -1.43 -7.30
N ILE A 87 25.49 -2.55 -6.61
CA ILE A 87 24.48 -3.54 -6.25
C ILE A 87 23.42 -2.92 -5.31
N ALA A 88 23.85 -2.12 -4.33
CA ALA A 88 22.95 -1.51 -3.35
C ALA A 88 21.94 -0.54 -3.99
N VAL A 89 22.34 0.18 -5.05
CA VAL A 89 21.45 1.09 -5.80
C VAL A 89 20.32 0.34 -6.50
N GLU A 90 20.57 -0.87 -6.99
CA GLU A 90 19.60 -1.70 -7.70
C GLU A 90 18.88 -2.71 -6.80
N MET A 91 19.18 -2.71 -5.50
CA MET A 91 18.67 -3.69 -4.56
C MET A 91 17.20 -3.41 -4.23
N PRO A 92 16.30 -4.42 -4.32
CA PRO A 92 14.92 -4.26 -3.89
C PRO A 92 14.86 -3.91 -2.40
N CYS A 93 13.83 -3.14 -2.01
CA CYS A 93 13.65 -2.66 -0.64
C CYS A 93 13.50 -3.81 0.37
N GLU A 94 12.95 -4.95 -0.05
CA GLU A 94 12.78 -6.18 0.70
C GLU A 94 14.11 -6.87 1.01
N GLY A 95 15.13 -6.60 0.19
CA GLY A 95 16.45 -7.19 0.22
C GLY A 95 16.63 -8.37 -0.74
N LEU A 96 17.86 -8.86 -0.83
CA LEU A 96 18.24 -10.05 -1.59
C LEU A 96 18.58 -11.20 -0.66
N THR A 97 18.31 -12.42 -1.14
CA THR A 97 18.90 -13.63 -0.56
C THR A 97 20.38 -13.73 -0.96
N GLU A 98 21.12 -14.63 -0.32
CA GLU A 98 22.52 -14.87 -0.70
C GLU A 98 22.70 -15.22 -2.17
N LYS A 99 21.84 -16.10 -2.71
CA LYS A 99 21.85 -16.43 -4.13
C LYS A 99 21.62 -15.19 -5.00
N GLY A 100 20.59 -14.40 -4.69
CA GLY A 100 20.31 -13.18 -5.45
C GLY A 100 21.43 -12.15 -5.38
N LEU A 101 22.10 -12.03 -4.23
CA LEU A 101 23.26 -11.15 -4.08
C LEU A 101 24.44 -11.63 -4.94
N VAL A 102 24.71 -12.93 -4.94
CA VAL A 102 25.78 -13.54 -5.76
C VAL A 102 25.52 -13.34 -7.24
N ASP A 103 24.29 -13.55 -7.70
CA ASP A 103 23.91 -13.33 -9.09
C ASP A 103 24.21 -11.88 -9.51
N ARG A 104 23.95 -10.90 -8.62
CA ARG A 104 24.31 -9.50 -8.86
C ARG A 104 25.81 -9.23 -8.80
N ILE A 105 26.55 -9.88 -7.89
CA ILE A 105 28.02 -9.78 -7.87
C ILE A 105 28.60 -10.25 -9.21
N LEU A 106 28.08 -11.34 -9.77
CA LEU A 106 28.51 -11.87 -11.06
C LEU A 106 28.23 -10.92 -12.24
N GLU A 107 27.20 -10.07 -12.16
CA GLU A 107 26.94 -9.03 -13.18
C GLU A 107 28.06 -7.98 -13.23
N PHE A 108 28.59 -7.59 -12.07
CA PHE A 108 29.64 -6.56 -11.95
C PHE A 108 31.07 -7.14 -11.96
N GLU A 109 31.23 -8.38 -11.49
CA GLU A 109 32.49 -9.11 -11.41
C GLU A 109 32.29 -10.55 -11.92
N PRO A 110 32.22 -10.76 -13.25
CA PRO A 110 31.94 -12.09 -13.84
C PRO A 110 33.00 -13.15 -13.54
N ARG A 111 34.19 -12.72 -13.08
CA ARG A 111 35.29 -13.60 -12.69
C ARG A 111 35.12 -14.15 -11.26
N PHE A 112 34.15 -13.66 -10.49
CA PHE A 112 33.90 -14.12 -9.12
C PHE A 112 33.05 -15.39 -9.12
N ASN A 113 33.67 -16.56 -9.24
CA ASN A 113 32.93 -17.82 -9.15
C ASN A 113 32.75 -18.26 -7.69
N MET A 114 31.55 -18.21 -7.10
CA MET A 114 31.31 -18.63 -5.71
C MET A 114 31.72 -20.07 -5.36
N GLU A 115 31.79 -20.98 -6.34
CA GLU A 115 32.20 -22.37 -6.06
C GLU A 115 33.70 -22.51 -5.79
N SER A 116 34.51 -21.59 -6.31
CA SER A 116 35.98 -21.65 -6.24
C SER A 116 36.61 -20.39 -5.64
N ALA A 117 35.86 -19.28 -5.62
CA ALA A 117 36.27 -18.01 -5.06
C ALA A 117 36.07 -18.00 -3.54
N SER A 118 37.07 -17.49 -2.84
CA SER A 118 37.05 -17.34 -1.39
C SER A 118 37.31 -15.89 -1.01
N LEU A 119 36.44 -15.38 -0.15
CA LEU A 119 36.63 -14.14 0.59
C LEU A 119 37.32 -14.39 1.94
N GLY A 120 37.60 -15.65 2.29
CA GLY A 120 38.22 -16.06 3.55
C GLY A 120 37.25 -16.25 4.72
N GLU A 121 35.98 -15.87 4.56
CA GLU A 121 34.89 -16.06 5.53
C GLU A 121 33.55 -16.14 4.76
N PRO A 122 32.43 -16.55 5.40
CA PRO A 122 31.11 -16.57 4.76
C PRO A 122 30.69 -15.19 4.25
N LEU A 123 29.98 -15.13 3.10
CA LEU A 123 29.59 -13.86 2.46
C LEU A 123 28.82 -12.92 3.39
N SER A 124 27.95 -13.47 4.23
CA SER A 124 27.17 -12.71 5.21
C SER A 124 28.04 -12.05 6.28
N GLU A 125 29.04 -12.75 6.81
CA GLU A 125 29.98 -12.22 7.79
C GLU A 125 30.89 -11.17 7.15
N TRP A 126 31.38 -11.46 5.94
CA TRP A 126 32.20 -10.55 5.16
C TRP A 126 31.47 -9.24 4.87
N MET A 127 30.24 -9.29 4.34
CA MET A 127 29.42 -8.11 4.06
C MET A 127 29.16 -7.29 5.33
N ALA A 128 28.75 -7.95 6.42
CA ALA A 128 28.49 -7.28 7.68
C ALA A 128 29.73 -6.60 8.26
N ARG A 129 30.91 -7.19 8.05
CA ARG A 129 32.18 -6.66 8.55
C ARG A 129 32.75 -5.54 7.68
N ARG A 130 32.64 -5.65 6.36
CA ARG A 130 33.31 -4.75 5.40
C ARG A 130 32.45 -3.60 4.93
N PHE A 131 31.16 -3.84 4.72
CA PHE A 131 30.26 -2.86 4.15
C PHE A 131 29.03 -2.59 5.02
N PRO A 132 29.14 -2.48 6.36
CA PRO A 132 27.99 -2.24 7.24
C PRO A 132 27.31 -0.88 7.00
N HIS A 133 27.98 0.02 6.28
CA HIS A 133 27.48 1.34 5.91
C HIS A 133 26.78 1.36 4.53
N ILE A 134 26.89 0.29 3.75
CA ILE A 134 26.24 0.16 2.43
C ILE A 134 25.17 -0.93 2.47
N ILE A 135 25.45 -2.08 3.11
CA ILE A 135 24.56 -3.23 3.20
C ILE A 135 24.34 -3.65 4.65
N LEU A 136 23.07 -3.74 5.04
CA LEU A 136 22.62 -4.35 6.28
C LEU A 136 22.39 -5.85 6.06
N VAL A 137 23.10 -6.68 6.82
CA VAL A 137 22.92 -8.14 6.81
C VAL A 137 22.01 -8.53 7.96
N SER A 138 20.88 -9.15 7.63
CA SER A 138 19.91 -9.68 8.60
C SER A 138 19.63 -11.16 8.31
N ARG A 139 18.73 -11.80 9.06
CA ARG A 139 18.28 -13.16 8.78
C ARG A 139 16.77 -13.20 8.59
N SER A 140 16.31 -14.04 7.66
CA SER A 140 14.90 -14.35 7.50
C SER A 140 14.36 -15.01 8.77
N ALA A 141 13.24 -14.52 9.28
CA ALA A 141 12.60 -15.11 10.46
C ALA A 141 12.04 -16.52 10.18
N SER A 142 11.68 -16.82 8.93
CA SER A 142 11.09 -18.11 8.56
C SER A 142 12.14 -19.17 8.19
N THR A 143 13.23 -18.77 7.53
CA THR A 143 14.23 -19.71 7.00
C THR A 143 15.59 -19.62 7.69
N GLY A 144 15.85 -18.57 8.47
CA GLY A 144 17.17 -18.31 9.07
C GLY A 144 18.27 -17.89 8.08
N VAL A 145 17.96 -17.88 6.78
CA VAL A 145 18.90 -17.54 5.70
C VAL A 145 19.23 -16.05 5.73
N PRO A 146 20.48 -15.65 5.46
CA PRO A 146 20.86 -14.25 5.36
C PRO A 146 20.02 -13.48 4.33
N VAL A 147 19.58 -12.27 4.71
CA VAL A 147 18.90 -11.31 3.84
C VAL A 147 19.68 -10.00 3.88
N TYR A 148 20.13 -9.57 2.71
CA TYR A 148 20.97 -8.40 2.49
C TYR A 148 20.07 -7.23 2.04
N ARG A 149 20.16 -6.09 2.71
CA ARG A 149 19.39 -4.88 2.36
C ARG A 149 20.32 -3.70 2.18
N PRO A 150 20.02 -2.73 1.32
CA PRO A 150 20.74 -1.47 1.34
C PRO A 150 20.57 -0.85 2.73
N VAL A 151 21.67 -0.33 3.29
CA VAL A 151 21.60 0.56 4.44
C VAL A 151 20.85 1.77 3.95
N ARG A 152 19.58 1.85 4.34
CA ARG A 152 18.75 2.99 4.00
C ARG A 152 19.46 4.21 4.59
N GLY A 153 19.85 5.14 3.72
CA GLY A 153 20.13 6.50 4.16
C GLY A 153 18.95 6.96 5.01
N LYS A 154 19.20 7.89 5.95
CA LYS A 154 18.17 8.41 6.86
C LYS A 154 16.87 8.60 6.08
N LEU A 155 15.86 7.80 6.41
CA LEU A 155 14.57 7.88 5.73
C LEU A 155 14.06 9.31 5.86
N PRO A 156 13.37 9.86 4.85
CA PRO A 156 12.61 11.09 5.04
C PRO A 156 11.72 10.92 6.27
N GLU A 157 11.64 11.96 7.09
CA GLU A 157 10.93 11.92 8.39
C GLU A 157 9.50 11.38 8.22
N GLU A 158 8.83 11.74 7.11
CA GLU A 158 7.47 11.27 6.83
C GLU A 158 7.40 9.76 6.59
N VAL A 159 8.39 9.20 5.90
CA VAL A 159 8.45 7.77 5.57
C VAL A 159 8.71 6.95 6.82
N GLU A 160 9.64 7.41 7.67
CA GLU A 160 9.93 6.77 8.94
C GLU A 160 8.69 6.77 9.85
N CYS A 161 7.96 7.89 9.91
CA CYS A 161 6.74 7.99 10.70
C CYS A 161 5.62 7.07 10.18
N ILE A 162 5.40 7.00 8.86
CA ILE A 162 4.41 6.08 8.27
C ILE A 162 4.82 4.62 8.54
N ALA A 163 6.09 4.27 8.36
CA ALA A 163 6.58 2.92 8.63
C ALA A 163 6.39 2.52 10.11
N ASN A 164 6.69 3.43 11.04
CA ASN A 164 6.46 3.22 12.47
C ASN A 164 4.96 3.06 12.78
N ALA A 165 4.08 3.85 12.17
CA ALA A 165 2.65 3.71 12.33
C ALA A 165 2.14 2.36 11.80
N LEU A 166 2.61 1.91 10.64
CA LEU A 166 2.29 0.59 10.10
C LEU A 166 2.79 -0.55 10.99
N GLN A 167 3.98 -0.39 11.58
CA GLN A 167 4.52 -1.33 12.56
C GLN A 167 3.65 -1.42 13.81
N LEU A 168 3.20 -0.28 14.36
CA LEU A 168 2.28 -0.24 15.51
C LEU A 168 0.93 -0.91 15.19
N LEU A 169 0.49 -0.83 13.94
CA LEU A 169 -0.71 -1.53 13.45
C LEU A 169 -0.48 -3.02 13.15
N GLY A 170 0.75 -3.52 13.27
CA GLY A 170 1.11 -4.90 12.95
C GLY A 170 1.09 -5.20 11.44
N ARG A 171 1.27 -4.19 10.59
CA ARG A 171 1.14 -4.26 9.12
C ARG A 171 2.46 -4.12 8.36
N GLU A 172 3.60 -4.31 9.02
CA GLU A 172 4.93 -4.11 8.44
C GLU A 172 5.38 -5.18 7.41
N LYS A 173 4.80 -6.40 7.44
CA LYS A 173 5.37 -7.59 6.77
C LYS A 173 4.76 -7.98 5.42
N LEU A 174 3.67 -7.36 4.99
CA LEU A 174 2.91 -7.80 3.81
C LEU A 174 2.31 -6.59 3.08
N PRO A 175 2.07 -6.67 1.76
CA PRO A 175 1.29 -5.66 1.05
C PRO A 175 -0.15 -5.68 1.59
N VAL A 176 -0.41 -4.88 2.62
CA VAL A 176 -1.74 -4.69 3.19
C VAL A 176 -2.14 -3.27 2.85
N TYR A 177 -3.08 -3.13 1.90
CA TYR A 177 -3.78 -1.88 1.68
C TYR A 177 -4.32 -1.40 3.04
N THR A 178 -3.77 -0.27 3.49
CA THR A 178 -4.06 0.27 4.81
C THR A 178 -4.66 1.63 4.63
N ASP A 179 -5.92 1.75 5.03
CA ASP A 179 -6.63 3.02 5.05
C ASP A 179 -5.78 4.04 5.83
N PHE A 180 -5.45 5.15 5.17
CA PHE A 180 -4.66 6.22 5.76
C PHE A 180 -5.36 6.84 6.99
N ALA A 181 -6.68 6.74 7.10
CA ALA A 181 -7.42 7.14 8.29
C ALA A 181 -7.00 6.36 9.55
N LEU A 182 -6.44 5.16 9.40
CA LEU A 182 -5.85 4.38 10.50
C LEU A 182 -4.41 4.80 10.81
N ILE A 183 -3.68 5.33 9.83
CA ILE A 183 -2.28 5.76 9.95
C ILE A 183 -2.22 7.18 10.54
N ALA A 184 -3.03 8.10 10.03
CA ALA A 184 -2.96 9.52 10.36
C ALA A 184 -2.96 9.84 11.87
N PRO A 185 -3.78 9.18 12.72
CA PRO A 185 -3.77 9.42 14.17
C PRO A 185 -2.49 8.98 14.88
N LEU A 186 -1.69 8.11 14.25
CA LEU A 186 -0.43 7.59 14.80
C LEU A 186 0.79 8.41 14.36
N LEU A 187 0.61 9.36 13.42
CA LEU A 187 1.68 10.23 12.96
C LEU A 187 1.96 11.34 14.00
N PRO A 188 3.23 11.70 14.23
CA PRO A 188 3.57 12.87 15.03
C PRO A 188 2.94 14.14 14.47
N ALA A 189 2.58 15.09 15.34
CA ALA A 189 1.96 16.35 14.93
C ALA A 189 2.82 17.17 13.94
N THR A 190 4.14 16.96 13.92
CA THR A 190 5.08 17.59 12.97
C THR A 190 4.94 17.07 11.55
N VAL A 191 4.46 15.84 11.39
CA VAL A 191 4.33 15.14 10.11
C VAL A 191 2.87 15.04 9.67
N CYS A 192 1.94 14.97 10.62
CA CYS A 192 0.53 14.72 10.36
C CYS A 192 -0.09 15.83 9.48
N PRO A 193 -0.68 15.50 8.31
CA PRO A 193 -1.29 16.48 7.45
C PRO A 193 -2.50 17.14 8.12
N THR A 194 -2.68 18.44 7.89
CA THR A 194 -3.90 19.15 8.28
C THR A 194 -5.12 18.50 7.63
N ARG A 195 -6.26 18.54 8.31
CA ARG A 195 -7.50 17.90 7.87
C ARG A 195 -7.85 18.31 6.44
N GLY A 196 -7.99 17.33 5.55
CA GLY A 196 -8.28 17.54 4.12
C GLY A 196 -7.05 17.57 3.21
N ASN A 197 -5.82 17.68 3.74
CA ASN A 197 -4.58 17.70 2.96
C ASN A 197 -3.90 16.33 2.89
N TRP A 198 -4.65 15.24 3.04
CA TRP A 198 -4.10 13.88 3.04
C TRP A 198 -3.56 13.50 1.67
N VAL A 199 -4.29 13.83 0.61
CA VAL A 199 -3.88 13.58 -0.78
C VAL A 199 -2.54 14.27 -1.06
N ALA A 200 -2.43 15.57 -0.78
CA ALA A 200 -1.19 16.32 -0.98
C ALA A 200 -0.01 15.80 -0.15
N PHE A 201 -0.25 15.23 1.03
CA PHE A 201 0.79 14.59 1.83
C PHE A 201 1.24 13.25 1.24
N LEU A 202 0.30 12.42 0.80
CA LEU A 202 0.57 11.14 0.16
C LEU A 202 1.23 11.32 -1.22
N GLU A 203 0.94 12.41 -1.92
CA GLU A 203 1.56 12.76 -3.21
C GLU A 203 2.98 13.32 -3.10
N ARG A 204 3.52 13.53 -1.89
CA ARG A 204 4.91 13.95 -1.74
C ARG A 204 5.83 12.90 -2.34
N GLY A 205 6.76 13.33 -3.19
CA GLY A 205 7.72 12.43 -3.83
C GLY A 205 8.51 11.58 -2.85
N SER A 206 8.76 12.07 -1.62
CA SER A 206 9.40 11.29 -0.55
C SER A 206 8.56 10.11 -0.06
N VAL A 207 7.23 10.23 -0.06
CA VAL A 207 6.30 9.18 0.36
C VAL A 207 6.04 8.21 -0.81
N GLN A 208 5.74 8.75 -1.99
CA GLN A 208 5.47 7.95 -3.20
C GLN A 208 6.64 7.04 -3.61
N CYS A 209 7.89 7.43 -3.34
CA CYS A 209 9.02 6.57 -3.66
C CYS A 209 9.23 5.41 -2.67
N HIS A 210 8.49 5.36 -1.56
CA HIS A 210 8.62 4.33 -0.53
C HIS A 210 7.35 3.49 -0.31
N PHE A 211 6.18 3.97 -0.75
CA PHE A 211 4.91 3.27 -0.58
C PHE A 211 4.14 3.23 -1.90
N ASP A 212 3.51 2.09 -2.18
CA ASP A 212 2.50 1.98 -3.23
C ASP A 212 1.19 2.57 -2.70
N LEU A 213 0.71 3.64 -3.31
CA LEU A 213 -0.38 4.47 -2.79
C LEU A 213 -1.54 4.44 -3.78
N ASP A 214 -2.69 3.94 -3.31
CA ASP A 214 -3.97 4.09 -3.99
C ASP A 214 -4.85 5.04 -3.16
N VAL A 215 -5.41 6.06 -3.81
CA VAL A 215 -6.18 7.12 -3.15
C VAL A 215 -7.66 6.94 -3.49
N ASP A 216 -8.35 6.18 -2.66
CA ASP A 216 -9.81 6.06 -2.71
C ASP A 216 -10.48 7.24 -1.99
N VAL A 217 -11.30 8.00 -2.72
CA VAL A 217 -12.08 9.11 -2.16
C VAL A 217 -13.47 8.62 -1.74
N HIS A 218 -13.69 8.47 -0.43
CA HIS A 218 -15.02 8.20 0.11
C HIS A 218 -15.71 9.50 0.55
N ILE A 219 -16.78 9.87 -0.15
CA ILE A 219 -17.64 11.00 0.23
C ILE A 219 -18.56 10.54 1.37
N ARG A 220 -18.24 10.94 2.61
CA ARG A 220 -19.16 10.75 3.74
C ARG A 220 -20.26 11.81 3.64
N LEU A 221 -21.48 11.36 3.40
CA LEU A 221 -22.67 12.20 3.43
C LEU A 221 -22.75 12.97 4.74
N SER A 222 -23.13 14.25 4.66
CA SER A 222 -23.39 15.08 5.83
C SER A 222 -24.33 14.31 6.77
N PRO A 223 -24.15 14.33 8.10
CA PRO A 223 -25.09 13.70 9.02
C PRO A 223 -26.53 14.21 8.86
N ASN A 224 -26.73 15.36 8.21
CA ASN A 224 -28.03 15.95 7.92
C ASN A 224 -28.61 15.56 6.55
N SER A 225 -27.84 14.94 5.65
CA SER A 225 -28.35 14.46 4.36
C SER A 225 -28.89 13.05 4.52
N ILE A 226 -30.21 12.95 4.63
CA ILE A 226 -30.94 11.69 4.62
C ILE A 226 -30.92 11.18 3.18
N PRO A 227 -30.37 9.99 2.89
CA PRO A 227 -30.37 9.45 1.54
C PRO A 227 -31.81 9.37 1.02
N SER A 228 -31.98 9.59 -0.28
CA SER A 228 -33.29 9.64 -0.91
C SER A 228 -33.36 8.66 -2.08
N THR A 229 -34.49 8.01 -2.27
CA THR A 229 -34.76 7.21 -3.48
C THR A 229 -35.96 7.79 -4.20
N VAL A 230 -35.85 7.96 -5.51
CA VAL A 230 -36.99 8.30 -6.37
C VAL A 230 -37.29 7.11 -7.28
N CYS A 231 -38.50 6.57 -7.18
CA CYS A 231 -39.05 5.59 -8.10
C CYS A 231 -39.88 6.32 -9.17
N VAL A 232 -39.52 6.16 -10.44
CA VAL A 232 -40.21 6.82 -11.56
C VAL A 232 -41.05 5.80 -12.28
N ASP A 233 -42.33 6.11 -12.47
CA ASP A 233 -43.20 5.38 -13.37
C ASP A 233 -42.99 5.88 -14.82
N GLY A 234 -42.07 5.23 -15.52
CA GLY A 234 -41.76 5.52 -16.92
C GLY A 234 -42.91 5.23 -17.88
N THR A 235 -43.98 4.57 -17.43
CA THR A 235 -45.16 4.30 -18.27
C THR A 235 -46.13 5.49 -18.31
N THR A 236 -45.99 6.44 -17.39
CA THR A 236 -46.90 7.58 -17.25
C THR A 236 -46.21 8.93 -17.29
N VAL A 237 -44.88 8.96 -17.24
CA VAL A 237 -44.05 10.17 -17.26
C VAL A 237 -43.14 10.17 -18.47
N GLU A 238 -43.12 11.28 -19.19
CA GLU A 238 -42.12 11.51 -20.24
C GLU A 238 -40.71 11.60 -19.62
N LEU A 239 -39.87 10.62 -19.92
CA LEU A 239 -38.53 10.46 -19.32
C LEU A 239 -37.63 11.68 -19.54
N ALA A 240 -37.82 12.43 -20.62
CA ALA A 240 -37.10 13.67 -20.90
C ALA A 240 -37.34 14.77 -19.85
N ARG A 241 -38.51 14.77 -19.20
CA ARG A 241 -38.89 15.78 -18.20
C ARG A 241 -38.52 15.41 -16.77
N VAL A 242 -38.04 14.19 -16.53
CA VAL A 242 -37.76 13.69 -15.16
C VAL A 242 -36.76 14.60 -14.44
N ASN A 243 -35.65 14.97 -15.08
CA ASN A 243 -34.64 15.84 -14.47
C ASN A 243 -35.20 17.23 -14.11
N GLU A 244 -36.07 17.79 -14.95
CA GLU A 244 -36.72 19.07 -14.69
C GLU A 244 -37.65 18.98 -13.47
N VAL A 245 -38.41 17.89 -13.35
CA VAL A 245 -39.29 17.67 -12.19
C VAL A 245 -38.48 17.42 -10.92
N LEU A 246 -37.39 16.64 -11.00
CA LEU A 246 -36.49 16.43 -9.86
C LEU A 246 -35.87 17.76 -9.39
N ALA A 247 -35.39 18.60 -10.32
CA ALA A 247 -34.84 19.91 -10.00
C ALA A 247 -35.91 20.84 -9.38
N ALA A 248 -37.11 20.87 -9.95
CA ALA A 248 -38.22 21.68 -9.41
C ALA A 248 -38.62 21.29 -7.98
N ASN A 249 -38.39 20.04 -7.59
CA ASN A 249 -38.66 19.53 -6.24
C ASN A 249 -37.41 19.51 -5.34
N GLY A 250 -36.28 20.10 -5.77
CA GLY A 250 -35.04 20.16 -5.01
C GLY A 250 -34.36 18.80 -4.83
N LEU A 251 -34.59 17.85 -5.73
CA LEU A 251 -34.03 16.49 -5.72
C LEU A 251 -32.90 16.29 -6.75
N SER A 252 -32.56 17.32 -7.53
CA SER A 252 -31.42 17.28 -8.46
C SER A 252 -30.07 17.19 -7.75
N ASP A 253 -30.00 17.75 -6.54
CA ASP A 253 -28.73 18.02 -5.88
C ASP A 253 -28.40 16.92 -4.87
N SER A 254 -27.61 15.95 -5.34
CA SER A 254 -26.70 15.10 -4.55
C SER A 254 -27.32 14.29 -3.40
N THR A 255 -27.71 13.04 -3.71
CA THR A 255 -28.01 11.85 -2.85
C THR A 255 -29.33 11.15 -3.16
N CYS A 256 -29.89 11.42 -4.35
CA CYS A 256 -31.05 10.69 -4.85
C CYS A 256 -30.62 9.50 -5.71
N SER A 257 -30.97 8.27 -5.32
CA SER A 257 -30.94 7.13 -6.24
C SER A 257 -32.23 7.08 -7.04
N LEU A 258 -32.13 7.17 -8.36
CA LEU A 258 -33.27 7.10 -9.26
C LEU A 258 -33.47 5.66 -9.76
N LYS A 259 -34.71 5.16 -9.74
CA LYS A 259 -35.09 3.89 -10.34
C LYS A 259 -36.29 4.07 -11.24
N VAL A 260 -36.07 3.93 -12.55
CA VAL A 260 -37.12 4.06 -13.56
C VAL A 260 -37.73 2.69 -13.83
N PHE A 261 -39.05 2.58 -13.66
CA PHE A 261 -39.82 1.38 -13.96
C PHE A 261 -40.56 1.60 -15.27
N ARG A 262 -40.30 0.76 -16.27
CA ARG A 262 -40.83 0.94 -17.63
C ARG A 262 -41.23 -0.38 -18.27
N ARG A 263 -42.01 -0.36 -19.34
CA ARG A 263 -42.27 -1.55 -20.15
C ARG A 263 -41.08 -1.84 -21.09
N ALA A 264 -41.07 -3.03 -21.68
CA ALA A 264 -40.00 -3.45 -22.59
C ALA A 264 -39.98 -2.61 -23.88
N GLU A 265 -41.16 -2.17 -24.32
CA GLU A 265 -41.41 -1.33 -25.49
C GLU A 265 -41.13 0.17 -25.27
N ASP A 266 -41.01 0.61 -24.02
CA ASP A 266 -40.75 2.01 -23.69
C ASP A 266 -39.28 2.40 -23.91
N PRO A 267 -38.99 3.68 -24.22
CA PRO A 267 -37.63 4.17 -24.39
C PRO A 267 -36.78 3.97 -23.12
N VAL A 268 -35.52 3.57 -23.32
CA VAL A 268 -34.55 3.36 -22.25
C VAL A 268 -33.99 4.69 -21.77
N TRP A 269 -34.03 4.93 -20.46
CA TRP A 269 -33.42 6.10 -19.84
C TRP A 269 -31.99 5.80 -19.36
N SER A 270 -31.79 4.64 -18.72
CA SER A 270 -30.50 4.19 -18.21
C SER A 270 -30.34 2.68 -18.29
N GLN A 271 -29.11 2.19 -18.09
CA GLN A 271 -28.84 0.75 -17.97
C GLN A 271 -29.44 0.14 -16.70
N ASP A 272 -29.79 0.97 -15.72
CA ASP A 272 -30.34 0.55 -14.42
C ASP A 272 -31.88 0.60 -14.37
N ASP A 273 -32.52 0.81 -15.53
CA ASP A 273 -33.98 0.79 -15.64
C ASP A 273 -34.54 -0.60 -15.31
N ILE A 274 -35.64 -0.63 -14.59
CA ILE A 274 -36.36 -1.83 -14.22
C ILE A 274 -37.43 -2.09 -15.28
N VAL A 275 -37.22 -3.13 -16.09
CA VAL A 275 -38.18 -3.54 -17.11
C VAL A 275 -39.28 -4.39 -16.47
N LEU A 276 -40.51 -3.87 -16.52
CA LEU A 276 -41.70 -4.50 -15.99
C LEU A 276 -42.28 -5.50 -17.00
N PRO A 277 -42.61 -6.74 -16.58
CA PRO A 277 -43.37 -7.65 -17.43
C PRO A 277 -44.79 -7.11 -17.65
N SER A 278 -45.35 -7.31 -18.83
CA SER A 278 -46.62 -6.68 -19.28
C SER A 278 -47.83 -6.91 -18.37
N PHE A 279 -47.88 -8.02 -17.63
CA PHE A 279 -48.97 -8.34 -16.71
C PHE A 279 -48.89 -7.65 -15.35
N LEU A 280 -47.75 -7.06 -15.00
CA LEU A 280 -47.52 -6.45 -13.69
C LEU A 280 -47.81 -4.96 -13.77
N GLU A 281 -48.72 -4.44 -12.95
CA GLU A 281 -48.99 -3.01 -12.90
C GLU A 281 -47.83 -2.23 -12.23
N PRO A 282 -47.46 -1.03 -12.73
CA PRO A 282 -46.37 -0.23 -12.19
C PRO A 282 -46.49 0.05 -10.69
N GLU A 283 -47.70 0.38 -10.21
CA GLU A 283 -47.99 0.66 -8.80
C GLU A 283 -47.68 -0.53 -7.89
N HIS A 284 -47.94 -1.76 -8.34
CA HIS A 284 -47.63 -2.96 -7.58
C HIS A 284 -46.13 -3.24 -7.57
N ALA A 285 -45.44 -3.05 -8.70
CA ALA A 285 -44.01 -3.27 -8.80
C ALA A 285 -43.22 -2.28 -7.95
N ILE A 286 -43.55 -0.99 -8.04
CA ILE A 286 -42.95 0.07 -7.23
C ILE A 286 -43.29 -0.13 -5.76
N GLY A 287 -44.55 -0.44 -5.43
CA GLY A 287 -44.96 -0.74 -4.06
C GLY A 287 -44.19 -1.92 -3.46
N ALA A 288 -43.97 -2.99 -4.22
CA ALA A 288 -43.16 -4.14 -3.79
C ALA A 288 -41.68 -3.77 -3.62
N ALA A 289 -41.13 -2.93 -4.51
CA ALA A 289 -39.77 -2.43 -4.38
C ALA A 289 -39.61 -1.60 -3.09
N ILE A 290 -40.56 -0.71 -2.81
CA ILE A 290 -40.59 0.09 -1.57
C ILE A 290 -40.72 -0.80 -0.33
N ALA A 291 -41.63 -1.78 -0.36
CA ALA A 291 -41.76 -2.74 0.73
C ALA A 291 -40.47 -3.51 0.99
N SER A 292 -39.71 -3.82 -0.07
CA SER A 292 -38.41 -4.50 0.01
C SER A 292 -37.29 -3.63 0.58
N LEU A 293 -37.38 -2.30 0.42
CA LEU A 293 -36.48 -1.35 1.10
C LEU A 293 -36.72 -1.33 2.63
N GLY A 294 -37.94 -1.69 3.06
CA GLY A 294 -38.29 -2.08 4.42
C GLY A 294 -38.24 -0.96 5.47
N ALA A 295 -38.74 -1.26 6.68
CA ALA A 295 -38.74 -0.38 7.86
C ALA A 295 -37.33 -0.03 8.40
N ARG A 296 -36.27 -0.47 7.72
CA ARG A 296 -34.87 -0.31 8.16
C ARG A 296 -34.21 0.96 7.66
N SER A 297 -34.86 1.72 6.78
CA SER A 297 -34.21 2.82 6.10
C SER A 297 -34.66 4.16 6.65
N CYS A 298 -33.75 4.89 7.27
CA CYS A 298 -33.85 6.35 7.44
C CYS A 298 -33.69 7.00 6.05
N MET A 299 -34.51 6.63 5.08
CA MET A 299 -34.41 7.05 3.69
C MET A 299 -35.73 7.68 3.27
N ARG A 300 -35.68 8.83 2.60
CA ARG A 300 -36.90 9.44 2.03
C ARG A 300 -37.21 8.76 0.71
N ILE A 301 -38.46 8.37 0.51
CA ILE A 301 -38.89 7.69 -0.70
C ILE A 301 -39.84 8.61 -1.45
N TYR A 302 -39.59 8.75 -2.74
CA TYR A 302 -40.37 9.58 -3.62
C TYR A 302 -40.84 8.76 -4.80
N ILE A 303 -42.06 8.99 -5.25
CA ILE A 303 -42.63 8.36 -6.44
C ILE A 303 -42.94 9.46 -7.42
N LEU A 304 -42.41 9.38 -8.64
CA LEU A 304 -42.75 10.27 -9.73
C LEU A 304 -43.63 9.53 -10.73
N CYS A 305 -44.87 9.96 -10.87
CA CYS A 305 -45.83 9.36 -11.80
C CYS A 305 -46.66 10.42 -12.54
N GLY A 306 -47.35 10.04 -13.62
CA GLY A 306 -48.26 10.92 -14.32
C GLY A 306 -49.50 11.24 -13.48
N ASP A 307 -50.16 12.37 -13.75
CA ASP A 307 -51.32 12.83 -12.96
C ASP A 307 -52.46 11.79 -12.92
N SER A 308 -52.64 11.03 -14.01
CA SER A 308 -53.64 9.97 -14.11
C SER A 308 -53.36 8.76 -13.21
N ALA A 309 -52.13 8.62 -12.69
CA ALA A 309 -51.72 7.47 -11.89
C ALA A 309 -51.74 7.71 -10.38
N VAL A 310 -51.81 8.97 -9.94
CA VAL A 310 -51.70 9.35 -8.51
C VAL A 310 -52.62 8.54 -7.61
N GLU A 311 -53.91 8.44 -7.95
CA GLU A 311 -54.89 7.73 -7.13
C GLU A 311 -54.68 6.21 -7.14
N ARG A 312 -54.15 5.65 -8.25
CA ARG A 312 -53.76 4.24 -8.31
C ARG A 312 -52.60 3.95 -7.36
N TYR A 313 -51.58 4.81 -7.35
CA TYR A 313 -50.47 4.71 -6.41
C TYR A 313 -50.92 4.87 -4.95
N LYS A 314 -51.75 5.87 -4.63
CA LYS A 314 -52.27 6.04 -3.26
C LYS A 314 -52.98 4.78 -2.78
N THR A 315 -53.87 4.23 -3.61
CA THR A 315 -54.63 3.01 -3.28
C THR A 315 -53.70 1.79 -3.15
N GLY A 316 -52.86 1.53 -4.15
CA GLY A 316 -51.96 0.38 -4.16
C GLY A 316 -50.93 0.40 -3.03
N LEU A 317 -50.40 1.57 -2.67
CA LEU A 317 -49.47 1.72 -1.56
C LEU A 317 -50.16 1.55 -0.20
N LEU A 318 -51.39 2.03 -0.04
CA LEU A 318 -52.17 1.80 1.19
C LEU A 318 -52.37 0.31 1.43
N ASP A 319 -52.72 -0.44 0.39
CA ASP A 319 -52.94 -1.89 0.46
C ASP A 319 -51.64 -2.66 0.76
N LEU A 320 -50.53 -2.25 0.13
CA LEU A 320 -49.24 -2.95 0.25
C LEU A 320 -48.46 -2.61 1.53
N LEU A 321 -48.40 -1.33 1.91
CA LEU A 321 -47.54 -0.85 3.01
C LEU A 321 -48.27 -0.81 4.36
N ARG A 322 -49.60 -1.04 4.39
CA ARG A 322 -50.44 -1.14 5.59
C ARG A 322 -50.16 -0.05 6.63
N SER A 323 -50.01 1.20 6.18
CA SER A 323 -49.77 2.42 6.99
C SER A 323 -48.47 2.49 7.82
N ALA A 324 -47.54 1.56 7.66
CA ALA A 324 -46.29 1.56 8.44
C ALA A 324 -45.34 2.69 7.96
N GLU A 325 -45.25 3.77 8.74
CA GLU A 325 -44.19 4.80 8.90
C GLU A 325 -43.13 4.97 7.78
N THR A 326 -43.53 4.91 6.52
CA THR A 326 -42.65 5.18 5.39
C THR A 326 -43.03 6.55 4.84
N ASP A 327 -42.11 7.52 4.94
CA ASP A 327 -42.23 8.86 4.33
C ASP A 327 -42.13 8.71 2.81
N VAL A 328 -43.20 8.19 2.21
CA VAL A 328 -43.38 8.06 0.77
C VAL A 328 -44.17 9.27 0.29
N ARG A 329 -43.58 10.04 -0.62
CA ARG A 329 -44.25 11.20 -1.24
C ARG A 329 -44.43 10.96 -2.74
N ILE A 330 -45.61 11.29 -3.25
CA ILE A 330 -45.93 11.14 -4.66
C ILE A 330 -45.88 12.51 -5.33
N PHE A 331 -45.16 12.61 -6.44
CA PHE A 331 -45.04 13.79 -7.28
C PHE A 331 -45.57 13.51 -8.68
N THR A 332 -46.02 14.57 -9.32
CA THR A 332 -46.36 14.55 -10.74
C THR A 332 -45.70 15.71 -11.46
N PRO A 333 -45.54 15.62 -12.80
CA PRO A 333 -44.98 16.72 -13.58
C PRO A 333 -45.78 18.03 -13.49
N CYS A 334 -47.07 17.97 -13.14
CA CYS A 334 -47.94 19.15 -13.04
C CYS A 334 -48.05 19.71 -11.61
N ASN A 335 -47.94 18.86 -10.57
CA ASN A 335 -48.02 19.27 -9.16
C ASN A 335 -46.64 19.36 -8.51
N ALA A 336 -45.72 20.12 -9.10
CA ALA A 336 -44.43 20.44 -8.48
C ALA A 336 -44.54 21.39 -7.26
N GLY A 337 -45.73 21.48 -6.62
CA GLY A 337 -45.98 22.31 -5.45
C GLY A 337 -46.93 21.62 -4.46
N PHE A 338 -46.37 21.20 -3.31
CA PHE A 338 -47.03 20.89 -2.02
C PHE A 338 -48.37 20.13 -2.03
N THR A 339 -48.33 18.86 -1.65
CA THR A 339 -49.38 18.26 -0.81
C THR A 339 -48.73 17.52 0.36
N ASP A 340 -48.85 18.07 1.58
CA ASP A 340 -48.60 17.34 2.83
C ASP A 340 -49.72 16.32 3.03
N GLY A 341 -49.67 15.26 2.23
CA GLY A 341 -50.48 14.06 2.37
C GLY A 341 -49.68 12.96 3.05
N ALA A 342 -49.03 13.27 4.17
CA ALA A 342 -48.60 12.20 5.06
C ALA A 342 -49.84 11.37 5.38
N ILE A 343 -49.80 10.06 5.14
CA ILE A 343 -50.86 9.11 5.47
C ILE A 343 -50.95 9.09 7.00
N SER A 344 -51.61 10.10 7.56
CA SER A 344 -51.66 10.38 8.99
C SER A 344 -52.67 9.45 9.64
N SER A 345 -52.14 8.59 10.50
CA SER A 345 -52.83 7.59 11.28
C SER A 345 -53.91 8.21 12.18
N GLY A 346 -55.16 7.80 11.95
CA GLY A 346 -56.22 7.93 12.93
C GLY A 346 -56.01 6.88 14.02
N VAL A 347 -55.38 7.25 15.13
CA VAL A 347 -55.39 6.44 16.35
C VAL A 347 -55.96 7.28 17.48
N ASP A 348 -57.23 7.00 17.70
CA ASP A 348 -58.06 7.28 18.85
C ASP A 348 -57.35 6.97 20.18
N ARG A 349 -57.25 7.97 21.07
CA ARG A 349 -57.09 7.83 22.54
C ARG A 349 -56.92 9.21 23.19
N ARG A 350 -57.97 9.67 23.87
CA ARG A 350 -57.90 10.21 25.24
C ARG A 350 -59.31 10.57 25.70
N GLU A 351 -59.91 9.63 26.43
CA GLU A 351 -60.93 9.90 27.43
C GLU A 351 -60.47 11.08 28.30
N LYS A 352 -61.17 12.21 28.21
CA LYS A 352 -61.10 13.27 29.22
C LYS A 352 -62.32 13.13 30.11
N THR A 353 -62.04 12.60 31.29
CA THR A 353 -62.84 12.55 32.51
C THR A 353 -63.67 13.81 32.73
N VAL A 354 -64.96 13.58 32.91
CA VAL A 354 -65.98 14.53 33.37
C VAL A 354 -65.70 14.89 34.83
N GLY A 355 -65.19 16.09 35.05
CA GLY A 355 -65.13 16.72 36.38
C GLY A 355 -66.47 17.36 36.71
N LYS A 356 -67.20 16.76 37.64
CA LYS A 356 -68.36 17.35 38.31
C LYS A 356 -67.91 18.49 39.22
N SER A 357 -68.62 19.61 39.16
CA SER A 357 -68.90 20.48 40.30
C SER A 357 -70.34 20.96 40.16
#